data_AF-A0A7Y7DF61-F1
#
_entry.id   AF-A0A7Y7DF61-F1
#
_cell.length_a   1.000
_cell.length_b   1.000
_cell.length_c   1.000
_cell.angle_alpha   90.00
_cell.angle_beta   90.00
_cell.angle_gamma   90.00
#
_symmetry.space_group_name_H-M   'P 1'
#
loop_
_entity.id
_entity.type
_entity.pdbx_description
1 polymer ?
#
loop_
_entity_poly.entity_id
_entity_poly.type
_entity_poly.pdbx_seq_one_letter_code
_entity_poly.pdbx_strand_id
1 'polypeptide(L)'
;MSYLLLFLFILNFQEAKSLQDFQWERRVLVLFDCQQLGEMKSNLEKDIKERRLLVVRFEGEKILEISEDVEINKESFLTLKQEGSRSSQWYLLGLDGGVKATGNSLDFDWEKVFRKIDSMPMRQSEIRNGLKN
;
A
#
# COMPACT_ATOMS: atom_id res chain seq x y z
N MET A 1 -21.45 22.13 -45.40
CA MET A 1 -21.68 20.74 -44.95
C MET A 1 -20.31 20.18 -44.61
N SER A 2 -19.96 20.23 -43.32
CA SER A 2 -20.02 19.07 -42.43
C SER A 2 -18.72 18.26 -42.57
N TYR A 3 -17.88 18.05 -41.56
CA TYR A 3 -18.06 18.04 -40.12
C TYR A 3 -16.77 18.53 -39.45
N LEU A 4 -16.95 19.39 -38.44
CA LEU A 4 -15.92 19.74 -37.46
C LEU A 4 -15.66 18.47 -36.61
N LEU A 5 -14.58 17.76 -36.91
CA LEU A 5 -14.13 16.59 -36.15
C LEU A 5 -13.51 17.07 -34.82
N LEU A 6 -14.37 17.27 -33.82
CA LEU A 6 -13.96 17.55 -32.45
C LEU A 6 -13.47 16.24 -31.82
N PHE A 7 -12.16 16.00 -31.89
CA PHE A 7 -11.49 14.93 -31.16
C PHE A 7 -11.47 15.30 -29.67
N LEU A 8 -12.44 14.79 -28.91
CA LEU A 8 -12.47 14.89 -27.45
C LEU A 8 -11.27 14.13 -26.90
N PHE A 9 -10.19 14.86 -26.64
CA PHE A 9 -9.08 14.40 -25.83
C PHE A 9 -9.59 14.31 -24.38
N ILE A 10 -10.08 13.13 -23.98
CA ILE A 10 -10.46 12.89 -22.59
C ILE A 10 -9.17 12.96 -21.78
N LEU A 11 -8.95 14.10 -21.13
CA LEU A 11 -7.94 14.23 -20.09
C LEU A 11 -8.32 13.24 -19.00
N ASN A 12 -7.54 12.17 -18.88
CA ASN A 12 -7.65 11.23 -17.78
C ASN A 12 -7.15 11.97 -16.54
N PHE A 13 -8.05 12.68 -15.86
CA PHE A 13 -7.81 13.15 -14.50
C PHE A 13 -7.74 11.88 -13.64
N GLN A 14 -6.52 11.40 -13.38
CA GLN A 14 -6.31 10.34 -12.40
C GLN A 14 -6.55 10.98 -11.03
N GLU A 15 -7.68 10.67 -10.42
CA GLU A 15 -7.94 11.10 -9.04
C GLU A 15 -6.98 10.37 -8.09
N ALA A 16 -6.45 11.10 -7.11
CA ALA A 16 -5.54 10.55 -6.12
C ALA A 16 -6.24 9.47 -5.29
N LYS A 17 -5.67 8.25 -5.26
CA LYS A 17 -6.31 7.08 -4.63
C LYS A 17 -6.29 7.16 -3.10
N SER A 18 -7.43 6.91 -2.49
CA SER A 18 -7.61 6.72 -1.05
C SER A 18 -7.28 5.28 -0.61
N LEU A 19 -7.22 5.01 0.70
CA LEU A 19 -7.05 3.65 1.24
C LEU A 19 -8.14 2.69 0.76
N GLN A 20 -9.37 3.19 0.60
CA GLN A 20 -10.52 2.40 0.17
C GLN A 20 -10.38 1.92 -1.28
N ASP A 21 -9.75 2.72 -2.14
CA ASP A 21 -9.53 2.38 -3.55
C ASP A 21 -8.54 1.21 -3.73
N PHE A 22 -7.76 0.89 -2.69
CA PHE A 22 -6.86 -0.27 -2.70
C PHE A 22 -7.53 -1.55 -2.21
N GLN A 23 -8.75 -1.50 -1.69
CA GLN A 23 -9.47 -2.70 -1.26
C GLN A 23 -9.66 -3.65 -2.43
N TRP A 24 -9.46 -4.94 -2.15
CA TRP A 24 -9.49 -6.07 -3.06
C TRP A 24 -8.39 -6.06 -4.15
N GLU A 25 -7.73 -4.91 -4.37
CA GLU A 25 -6.66 -4.69 -5.33
C GLU A 25 -5.25 -4.86 -4.75
N ARG A 26 -4.99 -4.28 -3.58
CA ARG A 26 -3.66 -4.26 -2.94
C ARG A 26 -3.76 -4.46 -1.44
N ARG A 27 -2.76 -5.13 -0.88
CA ARG A 27 -2.45 -5.03 0.55
C ARG A 27 -1.69 -3.72 0.73
N VAL A 28 -1.84 -3.06 1.86
CA VAL A 28 -1.19 -1.77 2.09
C VAL A 28 -0.34 -1.85 3.35
N LEU A 29 0.95 -1.54 3.25
CA LEU A 29 1.83 -1.32 4.38
C LEU A 29 2.13 0.17 4.49
N VAL A 30 1.68 0.78 5.57
CA VAL A 30 1.94 2.19 5.87
C VAL A 30 2.97 2.28 6.99
N LEU A 31 3.99 3.11 6.80
CA LEU A 31 5.12 3.30 7.71
C LEU A 31 5.20 4.78 8.07
N PHE A 32 5.28 5.09 9.36
CA PHE A 32 5.36 6.45 9.88
C PHE A 32 6.62 6.61 10.72
N ASP A 33 7.50 7.51 10.29
CA ASP A 33 8.68 7.89 11.07
C ASP A 33 9.62 6.69 11.37
N CYS A 34 9.61 5.67 10.50
CA CYS A 34 10.42 4.46 10.60
C CYS A 34 11.76 4.63 9.87
N GLN A 35 12.77 5.19 10.54
CA GLN A 35 14.09 5.46 9.95
C GLN A 35 14.93 4.20 9.66
N GLN A 36 14.66 3.08 10.34
CA GLN A 36 15.43 1.83 10.16
C GLN A 36 15.16 1.13 8.82
N LEU A 37 14.12 1.57 8.10
CA LEU A 37 13.82 1.14 6.76
C LEU A 37 14.55 2.07 5.80
N GLY A 38 15.82 1.77 5.54
CA GLY A 38 16.55 2.37 4.42
C GLY A 38 15.77 2.25 3.10
N GLU A 39 16.28 2.85 2.03
CA GLU A 39 15.71 2.74 0.67
C GLU A 39 15.21 1.31 0.42
N MET A 40 13.99 1.19 -0.13
CA MET A 40 13.37 -0.09 -0.39
C MET A 40 14.32 -0.90 -1.27
N LYS A 41 15.06 -1.82 -0.63
CA LYS A 41 16.17 -2.48 -1.29
C LYS A 41 15.63 -3.28 -2.47
N SER A 42 16.35 -3.29 -3.59
CA SER A 42 15.98 -4.03 -4.81
C SER A 42 15.68 -5.51 -4.57
N ASN A 43 16.20 -6.11 -3.49
CA ASN A 43 15.89 -7.50 -3.10
C ASN A 43 14.45 -7.70 -2.58
N LEU A 44 13.75 -6.64 -2.14
CA LEU A 44 12.38 -6.71 -1.63
C LEU A 44 11.32 -6.53 -2.73
N GLU A 45 11.67 -5.92 -3.86
CA GLU A 45 10.71 -5.60 -4.93
C GLU A 45 9.91 -6.82 -5.40
N LYS A 46 10.60 -7.96 -5.57
CA LYS A 46 9.96 -9.21 -5.96
C LYS A 46 8.95 -9.68 -4.91
N ASP A 47 9.33 -9.69 -3.65
CA ASP A 47 8.48 -10.14 -2.55
C ASP A 47 7.26 -9.25 -2.34
N ILE A 48 7.44 -7.93 -2.52
CA ILE A 48 6.40 -6.92 -2.47
C ILE A 48 5.41 -7.12 -3.61
N LYS A 49 5.90 -7.27 -4.84
CA LYS A 49 5.10 -7.48 -6.05
C LYS A 49 4.29 -8.77 -5.99
N GLU A 50 4.92 -9.90 -5.64
CA GLU A 50 4.26 -11.21 -5.55
C GLU A 50 3.09 -11.21 -4.54
N ARG A 51 3.16 -10.34 -3.52
CA ARG A 51 2.15 -10.20 -2.47
C ARG A 51 1.18 -9.06 -2.70
N ARG A 52 1.22 -8.39 -3.86
CA ARG A 52 0.37 -7.21 -4.19
C ARG A 52 0.43 -6.17 -3.07
N LEU A 53 1.61 -5.95 -2.51
CA LEU A 53 1.82 -5.06 -1.37
C LEU A 53 2.20 -3.66 -1.88
N LEU A 54 1.37 -2.67 -1.58
CA LEU A 54 1.73 -1.26 -1.70
C LEU A 54 2.41 -0.83 -0.40
N VAL A 55 3.60 -0.27 -0.49
CA VAL A 55 4.33 0.28 0.65
C VAL A 55 4.30 1.81 0.54
N VAL A 56 3.86 2.47 1.61
CA VAL A 56 3.82 3.93 1.70
C VAL A 56 4.56 4.36 2.96
N ARG A 57 5.64 5.13 2.79
CA ARG A 57 6.44 5.66 3.90
C ARG A 57 6.17 7.14 4.08
N PHE A 58 5.93 7.53 5.32
CA PHE A 58 5.73 8.91 5.76
C PHE A 58 6.85 9.34 6.71
N GLU A 59 7.23 10.61 6.60
CA GLU A 59 7.98 11.35 7.61
C GLU A 59 7.13 12.55 8.06
N GLY A 60 6.62 12.49 9.29
CA GLY A 60 5.52 13.32 9.76
C GLY A 60 4.26 13.09 8.92
N GLU A 61 3.86 14.11 8.17
CA GLU A 61 2.71 14.10 7.24
C GLU A 61 3.15 14.07 5.76
N LYS A 62 4.45 14.07 5.50
CA LYS A 62 5.01 14.05 4.13
C LYS A 62 5.21 12.62 3.68
N ILE A 63 4.81 12.33 2.44
CA ILE A 63 5.15 11.06 1.80
C ILE A 63 6.63 11.11 1.42
N LEU A 64 7.39 10.14 1.91
CA LEU A 64 8.81 9.97 1.63
C LEU A 64 9.04 8.98 0.48
N GLU A 65 8.26 7.90 0.42
CA GLU A 65 8.41 6.86 -0.60
C GLU A 65 7.08 6.12 -0.81
N ILE A 66 6.81 5.74 -2.06
CA ILE A 66 5.74 4.82 -2.45
C ILE A 66 6.38 3.74 -3.33
N SER A 67 6.07 2.46 -3.07
CA SER A 67 6.68 1.33 -3.80
C SER A 67 6.22 1.19 -5.26
N GLU A 68 5.19 1.94 -5.67
CA GLU A 68 4.60 1.93 -7.00
C GLU A 68 4.30 3.36 -7.42
N ASP A 69 4.32 3.62 -8.73
CA ASP A 69 3.99 4.93 -9.30
C ASP A 69 2.47 5.14 -9.30
N VAL A 70 1.95 5.60 -8.15
CA VAL A 70 0.53 5.88 -7.94
C VAL A 70 0.36 7.17 -7.13
N GLU A 71 -0.54 8.03 -7.58
CA GLU A 71 -0.92 9.21 -6.82
C GLU A 71 -1.89 8.83 -5.70
N ILE A 72 -1.57 9.21 -4.46
CA ILE A 72 -2.36 8.86 -3.28
C ILE A 72 -2.91 10.10 -2.59
N ASN A 73 -4.15 9.99 -2.10
CA ASN A 73 -4.74 10.94 -1.18
C ASN A 73 -4.11 10.72 0.21
N LYS A 74 -3.10 11.52 0.56
CA LYS A 74 -2.34 11.38 1.81
C LYS A 74 -3.22 11.45 3.05
N GLU A 75 -4.27 12.26 3.04
CA GLU A 75 -5.18 12.47 4.17
C GLU A 75 -5.86 11.15 4.54
N SER A 76 -6.27 10.36 3.54
CA SER A 76 -6.85 9.03 3.74
C SER A 76 -5.90 8.11 4.51
N PHE A 77 -4.60 8.13 4.20
CA PHE A 77 -3.60 7.29 4.87
C PHE A 77 -3.26 7.78 6.29
N LEU A 78 -3.25 9.10 6.49
CA LEU A 78 -2.98 9.71 7.80
C LEU A 78 -4.09 9.42 8.84
N THR A 79 -5.31 9.07 8.40
CA THR A 79 -6.38 8.64 9.31
C THR A 79 -6.00 7.43 10.16
N LEU A 80 -5.08 6.57 9.69
CA LEU A 80 -4.58 5.42 10.44
C LEU A 80 -3.91 5.81 11.77
N LYS A 81 -3.25 6.97 11.85
CA LYS A 81 -2.71 7.51 13.11
C LYS A 81 -3.80 7.92 14.10
N GLN A 82 -5.00 8.26 13.60
CA GLN A 82 -6.11 8.76 14.43
C GLN A 82 -7.02 7.62 14.92
N GLU A 83 -7.29 6.64 14.08
CA GLU A 83 -8.18 5.50 14.37
C GLU A 83 -7.46 4.30 15.03
N GLY A 84 -6.14 4.20 14.84
CA GLY A 84 -5.31 3.14 15.41
C GLY A 84 -4.85 3.41 16.85
N SER A 85 -3.91 2.59 17.31
CA SER A 85 -3.16 2.92 18.53
C SER A 85 -2.29 4.12 18.22
N ARG A 86 -2.48 5.25 18.92
CA ARG A 86 -1.68 6.48 18.73
C ARG A 86 -0.16 6.28 18.81
N SER A 87 0.30 5.16 19.37
CA SER A 87 1.70 4.76 19.47
C SER A 87 2.23 3.92 18.31
N SER A 88 1.35 3.43 17.43
CA SER A 88 1.73 2.58 16.31
C SER A 88 2.35 3.41 15.18
N GLN A 89 3.49 2.94 14.71
CA GLN A 89 4.28 3.57 13.65
C GLN A 89 4.21 2.82 12.33
N TRP A 90 3.59 1.64 12.31
CA TRP A 90 3.32 0.95 11.04
C TRP A 90 2.00 0.20 11.10
N TYR A 91 1.39 0.03 9.92
CA TYR A 91 0.09 -0.61 9.75
C TYR A 91 0.13 -1.49 8.50
N LEU A 92 -0.19 -2.76 8.65
CA LEU A 92 -0.40 -3.69 7.55
C LEU A 92 -1.90 -3.91 7.37
N LEU A 93 -2.44 -3.49 6.24
CA LEU A 93 -3.82 -3.70 5.83
C LEU A 93 -3.90 -4.87 4.84
N GLY A 94 -4.96 -5.68 4.99
CA GLY A 94 -5.27 -6.77 4.07
C GLY A 94 -5.95 -6.29 2.80
N LEU A 95 -6.23 -7.23 1.88
CA LEU A 95 -7.06 -6.95 0.70
C LEU A 95 -8.49 -6.55 1.08
N ASP A 96 -8.96 -6.88 2.27
CA ASP A 96 -10.28 -6.44 2.76
C ASP A 96 -10.25 -5.01 3.34
N GLY A 97 -9.11 -4.32 3.30
CA GLY A 97 -8.92 -3.00 3.90
C GLY A 97 -8.79 -3.01 5.43
N GLY A 98 -8.94 -4.16 6.08
CA GLY A 98 -8.83 -4.27 7.53
C GLY A 98 -7.37 -4.31 8.00
N VAL A 99 -7.07 -3.68 9.14
CA VAL A 99 -5.76 -3.75 9.79
C VAL A 99 -5.48 -5.17 10.28
N LYS A 100 -4.36 -5.75 9.84
CA LYS A 100 -3.94 -7.14 10.14
C LYS A 100 -2.80 -7.23 11.13
N ALA A 101 -1.95 -6.20 11.15
CA ALA A 101 -0.88 -6.05 12.12
C ALA A 101 -0.47 -4.58 12.21
N THR A 102 0.03 -4.19 13.38
CA THR A 102 0.52 -2.84 13.67
C THR A 102 1.51 -2.92 14.83
N GLY A 103 2.40 -1.93 14.97
CA GLY A 103 3.37 -1.92 16.05
C GLY A 103 4.28 -0.68 16.05
N ASN A 104 5.26 -0.69 16.94
CA ASN A 104 6.30 0.33 17.00
C ASN A 104 7.33 0.13 15.88
N SER A 105 8.08 1.18 15.52
CA SER A 105 9.13 1.10 14.50
C SER A 105 10.23 0.11 14.86
N LEU A 106 10.58 0.01 16.16
CA LEU A 106 11.61 -0.91 16.67
C LEU A 106 11.25 -2.39 16.47
N ASP A 107 9.97 -2.71 16.38
CA ASP A 107 9.48 -4.08 16.19
C ASP A 107 9.31 -4.47 14.72
N PHE A 108 9.50 -3.51 13.80
CA PHE A 108 9.28 -3.71 12.38
C PHE A 108 10.32 -4.69 11.79
N ASP A 109 9.82 -5.66 11.03
CA ASP A 109 10.64 -6.65 10.33
C ASP A 109 9.89 -7.13 9.08
N TRP A 110 10.53 -7.01 7.92
CA TRP A 110 10.00 -7.44 6.63
C TRP A 110 9.64 -8.92 6.62
N GLU A 111 10.46 -9.78 7.21
CA GLU A 111 10.20 -11.22 7.22
C GLU A 111 8.94 -11.53 8.02
N LYS A 112 8.74 -10.84 9.17
CA LYS A 112 7.50 -10.95 9.95
C LYS A 112 6.29 -10.45 9.18
N VAL A 113 6.42 -9.33 8.46
CA VAL A 113 5.33 -8.79 7.61
C VAL A 113 4.96 -9.79 6.52
N PHE A 114 5.93 -10.32 5.78
CA PHE A 114 5.68 -11.29 4.72
C PHE A 114 5.09 -12.58 5.24
N ARG A 115 5.62 -13.14 6.34
CA ARG A 115 5.02 -14.31 7.00
C ARG A 115 3.59 -14.03 7.46
N LYS A 116 3.31 -12.82 7.97
CA LYS A 116 1.95 -12.43 8.35
C LYS A 116 1.03 -12.41 7.13
N ILE A 117 1.47 -11.84 6.01
CA ILE A 117 0.72 -11.85 4.74
C ILE A 117 0.50 -13.29 4.26
N ASP A 118 1.53 -14.11 4.26
CA ASP A 118 1.48 -15.49 3.80
C ASP A 118 0.53 -16.32 4.66
N SER A 119 0.38 -16.03 5.95
CA SER A 119 -0.62 -16.69 6.80
C SER A 119 -2.09 -16.31 6.52
N MET A 120 -2.36 -15.27 5.71
CA MET A 120 -3.73 -14.79 5.48
C MET A 120 -4.52 -15.74 4.56
N PRO A 121 -5.82 -16.00 4.84
CA PRO A 121 -6.64 -16.93 4.04
C PRO A 121 -6.68 -16.59 2.54
N MET A 122 -6.80 -15.31 2.19
CA MET A 122 -6.78 -14.85 0.80
C MET A 122 -5.43 -15.13 0.13
N ARG A 123 -4.32 -14.88 0.84
CA ARG A 123 -2.98 -15.16 0.33
C ARG A 123 -2.76 -16.66 0.11
N GLN A 124 -3.21 -17.47 1.05
CA GLN A 124 -3.19 -18.92 0.91
C GLN A 124 -4.02 -19.40 -0.30
N SER A 125 -5.15 -18.73 -0.59
CA SER A 125 -5.93 -19.02 -1.79
C SER A 125 -5.22 -18.61 -3.08
N GLU A 126 -4.54 -17.46 -3.12
CA GLU A 126 -3.73 -17.03 -4.27
C GLU A 126 -2.66 -18.07 -4.61
N ILE A 127 -1.95 -18.55 -3.58
CA ILE A 127 -0.90 -19.56 -3.71
C ILE A 127 -1.48 -20.88 -4.24
N ARG A 128 -2.57 -21.38 -3.64
CA ARG A 128 -3.21 -22.63 -4.07
C ARG A 128 -3.74 -22.58 -5.50
N ASN A 129 -4.28 -21.43 -5.90
CA ASN A 129 -4.86 -21.24 -7.23
C ASN A 129 -3.81 -20.90 -8.29
N GLY A 130 -2.52 -20.82 -7.92
CA GLY A 130 -1.45 -20.48 -8.83
C GLY A 130 -1.60 -19.09 -9.46
N LEU A 131 -2.30 -18.17 -8.79
CA LEU A 131 -2.45 -16.79 -9.25
C LEU A 131 -1.06 -16.14 -9.22
N LYS A 132 -0.39 -16.13 -10.37
CA LYS A 132 0.81 -15.34 -10.62
C LYS A 132 0.36 -13.93 -11.00
N ASN A 133 0.80 -12.94 -10.23
CA ASN A 133 0.65 -11.53 -10.57
C ASN A 133 1.79 -11.06 -11.47
#